data_AF-A0A969WHG3-F1
#
_entry.id   AF-A0A969WHG3-F1
#
_cell.length_a   1.000
_cell.length_b   1.000
_cell.length_c   1.000
_cell.angle_alpha   90.00
_cell.angle_beta   90.00
_cell.angle_gamma   90.00
#
_symmetry.space_group_name_H-M   'P 1'
#
loop_
_entity.id
_entity.type
_entity.pdbx_description
1 polymer ?
#
loop_
_entity_poly.entity_id
_entity_poly.type
_entity_poly.pdbx_seq_one_letter_code
_entity_poly.pdbx_strand_id
1 'polypeptide(L)'
;MPVISRDTAVAQIAATHGAIPLAEKAGAGLNEAIRLGLQKAAAMGASQALILPSDLPFLRVEDVAVMGDPSSSAILIASDRSGAGTNALRLPLPTEFEMQYGRNSYHKHLAEARRLNSPIHTIASPTLQFDLDTPQDWQEAFGEIGSICEIEPI
;
A
#
# COMPACT_ATOMS: atom_id res chain seq x y z
N MET A 1 5.28 -3.64 -12.11
CA MET A 1 4.11 -3.47 -11.21
C MET A 1 3.42 -2.15 -11.54
N PRO A 2 2.07 -2.06 -11.53
CA PRO A 2 1.38 -0.78 -11.70
C PRO A 2 1.68 0.20 -10.55
N VAL A 3 1.83 1.48 -10.87
CA VAL A 3 1.88 2.59 -9.91
C VAL A 3 0.82 3.60 -10.33
N ILE A 4 -0.09 3.94 -9.43
CA ILE A 4 -1.21 4.84 -9.71
C ILE A 4 -0.93 6.18 -9.07
N SER A 5 -0.90 7.25 -9.86
CA SER A 5 -0.71 8.61 -9.36
C SER A 5 -1.27 9.63 -10.35
N ARG A 6 -1.65 10.81 -9.82
CA ARG A 6 -1.98 12.00 -10.62
C ARG A 6 -0.76 12.86 -10.92
N ASP A 7 0.33 12.63 -10.19
CA ASP A 7 1.56 13.39 -10.31
C ASP A 7 2.42 12.82 -11.45
N THR A 8 2.71 13.67 -12.43
CA THR A 8 3.53 13.31 -13.59
C THR A 8 4.98 13.04 -13.20
N ALA A 9 5.50 13.65 -12.15
CA ALA A 9 6.83 13.36 -11.62
C ALA A 9 6.87 11.94 -11.04
N VAL A 10 5.85 11.53 -10.28
CA VAL A 10 5.73 10.15 -9.77
C VAL A 10 5.60 9.16 -10.92
N ALA A 11 4.81 9.49 -11.95
CA ALA A 11 4.68 8.64 -13.14
C ALA A 11 6.03 8.45 -13.86
N GLN A 12 6.83 9.51 -13.97
CA GLN A 12 8.16 9.45 -14.57
C GLN A 12 9.12 8.61 -13.72
N ILE A 13 9.13 8.81 -12.39
CA ILE A 13 9.96 8.01 -11.47
C ILE A 13 9.59 6.52 -11.58
N ALA A 14 8.30 6.20 -11.59
CA ALA A 14 7.82 4.84 -11.76
C ALA A 14 8.32 4.22 -13.07
N ALA A 15 8.19 4.93 -14.19
CA ALA A 15 8.66 4.47 -15.50
C ALA A 15 10.18 4.24 -15.53
N THR A 16 10.96 5.15 -14.95
CA THR A 16 12.43 5.03 -14.86
C THR A 16 12.86 3.77 -14.11
N HIS A 17 12.06 3.31 -13.14
CA HIS A 17 12.31 2.09 -12.37
C HIS A 17 11.59 0.85 -12.94
N GLY A 18 11.08 0.90 -14.17
CA GLY A 18 10.44 -0.24 -14.85
C GLY A 18 9.03 -0.57 -14.34
N ALA A 19 8.42 0.29 -13.52
CA ALA A 19 7.02 0.18 -13.17
C ALA A 19 6.10 0.73 -14.29
N ILE A 20 4.81 0.39 -14.21
CA ILE A 20 3.82 0.80 -15.21
C ILE A 20 3.01 1.95 -14.60
N PRO A 21 3.26 3.21 -14.98
CA PRO A 21 2.46 4.31 -14.48
C PRO A 21 1.02 4.22 -15.03
N LEU A 22 0.04 4.43 -14.16
CA LEU A 22 -1.36 4.55 -14.50
C LEU A 22 -1.85 5.92 -14.06
N ALA A 23 -2.39 6.68 -15.01
CA ALA A 23 -3.03 7.95 -14.71
C ALA A 23 -4.35 7.71 -13.97
N GLU A 24 -4.49 8.32 -12.81
CA GLU A 24 -5.77 8.37 -12.12
C GLU A 24 -6.73 9.33 -12.87
N LYS A 25 -7.98 8.91 -13.04
CA LYS A 25 -9.01 9.74 -13.68
C LYS A 25 -9.29 10.98 -12.82
N ALA A 26 -9.47 12.14 -13.45
CA ALA A 26 -9.80 13.36 -12.73
C ALA A 26 -11.09 13.18 -11.89
N GLY A 27 -11.01 13.47 -10.59
CA GLY A 27 -12.13 13.33 -9.66
C GLY A 27 -12.37 11.91 -9.13
N ALA A 28 -11.59 10.92 -9.56
CA ALA A 28 -11.54 9.63 -8.88
C ALA A 28 -10.95 9.81 -7.46
N GLY A 29 -11.41 8.97 -6.53
CA GLY A 29 -10.81 8.84 -5.21
C GLY A 29 -9.93 7.60 -5.12
N LEU A 30 -9.16 7.49 -4.04
CA LEU A 30 -8.20 6.40 -3.78
C LEU A 30 -8.75 5.00 -4.09
N ASN A 31 -9.97 4.67 -3.65
CA ASN A 31 -10.58 3.36 -3.88
C ASN A 31 -10.81 3.05 -5.37
N GLU A 32 -11.18 4.06 -6.16
CA GLU A 32 -11.35 3.94 -7.61
C GLU A 32 -10.00 3.77 -8.31
N ALA A 33 -8.99 4.52 -7.86
CA ALA A 33 -7.61 4.43 -8.35
C ALA A 33 -7.02 3.04 -8.12
N ILE A 34 -7.21 2.48 -6.92
CA ILE A 34 -6.78 1.11 -6.59
C ILE A 34 -7.50 0.10 -7.47
N ARG A 35 -8.83 0.22 -7.66
CA ARG A 35 -9.59 -0.69 -8.53
C ARG A 35 -9.07 -0.70 -9.96
N LEU A 36 -8.69 0.46 -10.51
CA LEU A 36 -8.05 0.55 -11.82
C LEU A 36 -6.72 -0.22 -11.84
N GLY A 37 -5.90 -0.08 -10.81
CA GLY A 37 -4.66 -0.84 -10.64
C GLY A 37 -4.89 -2.36 -10.60
N LEU A 38 -5.89 -2.81 -9.85
CA LEU A 38 -6.27 -4.22 -9.76
C LEU A 38 -6.75 -4.78 -11.10
N GLN A 39 -7.58 -4.03 -11.83
CA GLN A 39 -8.02 -4.41 -13.17
C GLN A 39 -6.84 -4.51 -14.14
N LYS A 40 -5.89 -3.57 -14.08
CA LYS A 40 -4.67 -3.62 -14.89
C LYS A 40 -3.82 -4.84 -14.56
N ALA A 41 -3.62 -5.13 -13.28
CA ALA A 41 -2.85 -6.29 -12.84
C ALA A 41 -3.50 -7.61 -13.32
N ALA A 42 -4.82 -7.74 -13.18
CA ALA A 42 -5.56 -8.90 -13.69
C ALA A 42 -5.45 -9.04 -15.21
N ALA A 43 -5.56 -7.94 -15.96
CA ALA A 43 -5.37 -7.93 -17.42
C ALA A 43 -3.94 -8.29 -17.86
N MET A 44 -2.95 -8.16 -16.97
CA MET A 44 -1.58 -8.62 -17.19
C MET A 44 -1.37 -10.10 -16.81
N GLY A 45 -2.42 -10.80 -16.35
CA GLY A 45 -2.37 -12.21 -15.97
C GLY A 45 -2.00 -12.47 -14.52
N ALA A 46 -2.00 -11.46 -13.65
CA ALA A 46 -1.78 -11.67 -12.22
C ALA A 46 -2.96 -12.42 -11.58
N SER A 47 -2.68 -13.45 -10.80
CA SER A 47 -3.68 -14.21 -10.02
C SER A 47 -3.94 -13.63 -8.63
N GLN A 48 -3.08 -12.72 -8.17
CA GLN A 48 -3.17 -12.05 -6.87
C GLN A 48 -2.58 -10.65 -6.99
N ALA A 49 -3.01 -9.75 -6.11
CA ALA A 49 -2.45 -8.41 -6.00
C ALA A 49 -2.12 -8.07 -4.55
N LEU A 50 -1.04 -7.33 -4.37
CA LEU A 50 -0.65 -6.68 -3.13
C LEU A 50 -0.76 -5.16 -3.35
N ILE A 51 -1.61 -4.52 -2.57
CA ILE A 51 -1.76 -3.07 -2.51
C ILE A 51 -0.84 -2.55 -1.40
N LEU A 52 0.09 -1.68 -1.76
CA LEU A 52 1.02 -0.99 -0.86
C LEU A 52 0.96 0.52 -1.10
N PRO A 53 0.59 1.31 -0.08
CA PRO A 53 0.81 2.75 -0.05
C PRO A 53 2.29 3.12 -0.20
N SER A 54 2.59 4.34 -0.67
CA SER A 54 3.95 4.80 -0.94
C SER A 54 4.65 5.46 0.26
N ASP A 55 3.93 5.68 1.34
CA ASP A 55 4.32 6.39 2.56
C ASP A 55 4.80 5.44 3.67
N LEU A 56 5.33 4.28 3.31
CA LEU A 56 5.87 3.27 4.22
C LEU A 56 7.42 3.31 4.21
N PRO A 57 8.07 4.30 4.87
CA PRO A 57 9.52 4.50 4.76
C PRO A 57 10.36 3.34 5.33
N PHE A 58 9.77 2.51 6.19
CA PHE A 58 10.44 1.40 6.84
C PHE A 58 10.10 0.03 6.25
N LEU A 59 9.29 -0.04 5.20
CA LEU A 59 8.91 -1.28 4.50
C LEU A 59 10.15 -2.12 4.18
N ARG A 60 10.14 -3.40 4.54
CA ARG A 60 11.24 -4.33 4.26
C ARG A 60 10.89 -5.39 3.24
N VAL A 61 11.91 -6.02 2.68
CA VAL A 61 11.75 -7.12 1.71
C VAL A 61 11.03 -8.31 2.36
N GLU A 62 11.27 -8.57 3.64
CA GLU A 62 10.60 -9.65 4.38
C GLU A 62 9.09 -9.43 4.47
N ASP A 63 8.63 -8.18 4.62
CA ASP A 63 7.21 -7.85 4.62
C ASP A 63 6.57 -8.18 3.27
N VAL A 64 7.23 -7.78 2.19
CA VAL A 64 6.77 -8.07 0.82
C VAL A 64 6.80 -9.56 0.53
N ALA A 65 7.80 -10.30 1.04
CA ALA A 65 7.91 -11.74 0.87
C ALA A 65 6.78 -12.49 1.59
N VAL A 66 6.50 -12.14 2.85
CA VAL A 66 5.38 -12.71 3.62
C VAL A 66 4.05 -12.39 2.96
N MET A 67 3.85 -11.13 2.58
CA MET A 67 2.62 -10.72 1.90
C MET A 67 2.50 -11.42 0.55
N GLY A 68 3.58 -11.59 -0.20
CA GLY A 68 3.62 -12.18 -1.53
C GLY A 68 3.62 -13.71 -1.59
N ASP A 69 3.57 -14.42 -0.46
CA ASP A 69 3.66 -15.88 -0.43
C ASP A 69 2.52 -16.54 -1.24
N PRO A 70 2.82 -17.15 -2.41
CA PRO A 70 1.81 -17.69 -3.31
C PRO A 70 1.07 -18.91 -2.75
N SER A 71 1.59 -19.55 -1.69
CA SER A 71 0.94 -20.70 -1.06
C SER A 71 -0.32 -20.32 -0.26
N SER A 72 -0.42 -19.07 0.16
CA SER A 72 -1.60 -18.55 0.84
C SER A 72 -2.70 -18.20 -0.18
N SER A 73 -3.93 -18.66 0.07
CA SER A 73 -5.13 -18.16 -0.61
C SER A 73 -5.91 -17.14 0.23
N ALA A 74 -5.40 -16.82 1.42
CA ALA A 74 -6.07 -15.89 2.34
C ALA A 74 -5.91 -14.44 1.89
N ILE A 75 -6.90 -13.62 2.22
CA ILE A 75 -6.76 -12.17 2.19
C ILE A 75 -5.85 -11.78 3.34
N LEU A 76 -4.74 -11.12 3.03
CA LEU A 76 -3.78 -10.65 4.04
C LEU A 76 -3.99 -9.17 4.27
N ILE A 77 -4.10 -8.76 5.53
CA ILE A 77 -4.36 -7.36 5.89
C ILE A 77 -3.36 -6.94 6.98
N ALA A 78 -2.56 -5.91 6.70
CA ALA A 78 -1.72 -5.25 7.70
C ALA A 78 -2.35 -3.92 8.10
N SER A 79 -2.44 -3.65 9.40
CA SER A 79 -2.91 -2.37 9.91
C SER A 79 -1.79 -1.34 10.00
N ASP A 80 -2.16 -0.08 10.20
CA ASP A 80 -1.28 0.96 10.76
C ASP A 80 -0.97 0.69 12.25
N ARG A 81 -0.17 1.56 12.88
CA ARG A 81 0.16 1.51 14.32
C ARG A 81 -1.05 1.65 15.23
N SER A 82 -2.08 2.40 14.79
CA SER A 82 -3.29 2.62 15.59
C SER A 82 -4.30 1.45 15.51
N GLY A 83 -4.13 0.55 14.55
CA GLY A 83 -5.07 -0.54 14.27
C GLY A 83 -6.34 -0.09 13.53
N ALA A 84 -6.36 1.11 12.95
CA ALA A 84 -7.51 1.68 12.26
C ALA A 84 -7.32 1.77 10.74
N GLY A 85 -6.13 2.12 10.28
CA GLY A 85 -5.72 2.21 8.87
C GLY A 85 -5.27 0.86 8.31
N THR A 86 -5.30 0.71 6.98
CA THR A 86 -4.75 -0.47 6.28
C THR A 86 -3.49 -0.08 5.54
N ASN A 87 -2.34 -0.60 5.96
CA ASN A 87 -1.04 -0.28 5.36
C ASN A 87 -0.60 -1.33 4.33
N ALA A 88 -1.19 -2.52 4.34
CA ALA A 88 -1.04 -3.46 3.24
C ALA A 88 -2.29 -4.33 3.09
N LEU A 89 -2.66 -4.63 1.85
CA LEU A 89 -3.78 -5.52 1.55
C LEU A 89 -3.38 -6.44 0.41
N ARG A 90 -3.45 -7.76 0.61
CA ARG A 90 -3.34 -8.74 -0.47
C ARG A 90 -4.65 -9.48 -0.66
N LEU A 91 -5.00 -9.72 -1.92
CA LEU A 91 -6.20 -10.41 -2.32
C LEU A 91 -6.02 -11.18 -3.65
N PRO A 92 -6.84 -12.21 -3.91
CA PRO A 92 -6.86 -12.89 -5.21
C PRO A 92 -7.42 -12.00 -6.32
N LEU A 93 -7.04 -12.27 -7.56
CA LEU A 93 -7.55 -11.64 -8.77
C LEU A 93 -8.16 -12.67 -9.74
N PRO A 94 -9.24 -12.34 -10.48
CA PRO A 94 -10.05 -11.13 -10.30
C PRO A 94 -10.77 -11.15 -8.93
N THR A 95 -11.19 -9.97 -8.46
CA THR A 95 -11.76 -9.83 -7.12
C THR A 95 -13.11 -9.14 -7.14
N GLU A 96 -14.01 -9.60 -6.27
CA GLU A 96 -15.25 -8.90 -5.91
C GLU A 96 -15.09 -8.06 -4.64
N PHE A 97 -13.88 -7.99 -4.09
CA PHE A 97 -13.58 -7.23 -2.87
C PHE A 97 -13.73 -5.73 -3.12
N GLU A 98 -14.60 -5.10 -2.33
CA GLU A 98 -14.81 -3.66 -2.38
C GLU A 98 -13.75 -2.90 -1.56
N MET A 99 -12.96 -2.07 -2.25
CA MET A 99 -11.95 -1.21 -1.60
C MET A 99 -12.62 -0.15 -0.73
N GLN A 100 -12.23 -0.07 0.53
CA GLN A 100 -12.82 0.82 1.54
C GLN A 100 -11.75 1.58 2.34
N TYR A 101 -10.68 2.00 1.67
CA TYR A 101 -9.65 2.87 2.24
C TYR A 101 -10.23 4.21 2.73
N GLY A 102 -9.53 4.79 3.72
CA GLY A 102 -9.96 5.93 4.50
C GLY A 102 -10.11 5.58 5.98
N ARG A 103 -10.89 6.38 6.72
CA ARG A 103 -11.08 6.21 8.16
C ARG A 103 -11.62 4.82 8.50
N ASN A 104 -10.96 4.14 9.46
CA ASN A 104 -11.26 2.79 9.92
C ASN A 104 -11.22 1.72 8.81
N SER A 105 -10.40 1.93 7.78
CA SER A 105 -10.28 1.02 6.64
C SER A 105 -9.90 -0.41 7.04
N TYR A 106 -9.07 -0.60 8.07
CA TYR A 106 -8.71 -1.95 8.54
C TYR A 106 -9.93 -2.79 8.91
N HIS A 107 -10.82 -2.21 9.72
CA HIS A 107 -12.04 -2.88 10.16
C HIS A 107 -13.03 -3.08 9.02
N LYS A 108 -13.13 -2.12 8.09
CA LYS A 108 -13.97 -2.26 6.89
C LYS A 108 -13.47 -3.37 5.97
N HIS A 109 -12.16 -3.45 5.74
CA HIS A 109 -11.55 -4.52 4.95
C HIS A 109 -11.70 -5.90 5.61
N LEU A 110 -11.57 -5.98 6.94
CA LEU A 110 -11.89 -7.21 7.68
C LEU A 110 -13.36 -7.63 7.50
N ALA A 111 -14.30 -6.68 7.59
CA ALA A 111 -15.71 -6.96 7.38
C ALA A 111 -15.99 -7.42 5.93
N GLU A 112 -15.33 -6.80 4.96
CA GLU A 112 -15.48 -7.16 3.54
C GLU A 112 -14.93 -8.55 3.23
N ALA A 113 -13.76 -8.89 3.77
CA ALA A 113 -13.20 -10.23 3.63
C ALA A 113 -14.14 -11.30 4.22
N ARG A 114 -14.79 -11.00 5.35
CA ARG A 114 -15.80 -11.88 5.97
C ARG A 114 -17.06 -11.98 5.11
N ARG A 115 -17.53 -10.88 4.52
CA ARG A 115 -18.69 -10.86 3.61
C ARG A 115 -18.48 -11.82 2.43
N LEU A 116 -17.26 -11.90 1.92
CA LEU A 116 -16.86 -12.80 0.83
C LEU A 116 -16.56 -14.23 1.29
N ASN A 117 -16.72 -14.57 2.58
CA ASN A 117 -16.35 -15.86 3.16
C ASN A 117 -14.90 -16.29 2.84
N SER A 118 -14.00 -15.31 2.67
CA SER A 118 -12.60 -15.57 2.37
C SER A 118 -11.82 -15.84 3.66
N PRO A 119 -10.84 -16.76 3.65
CA PRO A 119 -9.87 -16.88 4.74
C PRO A 119 -9.13 -15.55 4.92
N ILE A 120 -8.89 -15.15 6.16
CA ILE A 120 -8.28 -13.87 6.51
C ILE A 120 -7.08 -14.12 7.41
N HIS A 121 -5.92 -13.58 7.07
CA HIS A 121 -4.81 -13.49 8.01
C HIS A 121 -4.41 -12.03 8.20
N THR A 122 -4.27 -11.63 9.46
CA THR A 122 -3.81 -10.29 9.83
C THR A 122 -2.30 -10.32 10.02
N ILE A 123 -1.60 -9.38 9.38
CA ILE A 123 -0.14 -9.27 9.49
C ILE A 123 0.20 -8.14 10.46
N ALA A 124 0.93 -8.49 11.51
CA ALA A 124 1.51 -7.53 12.45
C ALA A 124 3.01 -7.42 12.15
N SER A 125 3.40 -6.34 11.48
CA SER A 125 4.80 -6.02 11.22
C SER A 125 5.07 -4.56 11.55
N PRO A 126 6.00 -4.25 12.47
CA PRO A 126 6.32 -2.87 12.83
C PRO A 126 6.73 -2.00 11.65
N THR A 127 7.35 -2.59 10.63
CA THR A 127 7.83 -1.91 9.42
C THR A 127 6.73 -1.63 8.41
N LEU A 128 5.62 -2.38 8.45
CA LEU A 128 4.39 -2.07 7.71
C LEU A 128 3.47 -1.12 8.47
N GLN A 129 3.52 -1.12 9.80
CA GLN A 129 2.60 -0.33 10.62
C GLN A 129 2.90 1.17 10.59
N PHE A 130 4.12 1.57 10.22
CA PHE A 130 4.53 2.98 10.15
C PHE A 130 4.21 3.58 8.77
N ASP A 131 3.21 4.44 8.72
CA ASP A 131 2.89 5.38 7.66
C ASP A 131 3.38 6.80 8.02
N LEU A 132 3.96 7.48 7.04
CA LEU A 132 4.53 8.82 7.19
C LEU A 132 3.55 9.89 6.68
N ASP A 133 2.61 10.30 7.52
CA ASP A 133 1.55 11.24 7.15
C ASP A 133 1.76 12.67 7.66
N THR A 134 2.35 12.81 8.85
CA THR A 134 2.42 14.06 9.59
C THR A 134 3.86 14.51 9.85
N PRO A 135 4.09 15.81 10.12
CA PRO A 135 5.39 16.28 10.58
C PRO A 135 5.86 15.59 11.87
N GLN A 136 4.93 15.16 12.73
CA GLN A 136 5.24 14.39 13.92
C GLN A 136 5.79 13.01 13.56
N ASP A 137 5.20 12.33 12.57
CA ASP A 137 5.72 11.05 12.07
C ASP A 137 7.14 11.24 11.51
N TRP A 138 7.40 12.34 10.79
CA TRP A 138 8.76 12.67 10.34
C TRP A 138 9.75 12.83 11.50
N GLN A 139 9.36 13.59 12.53
CA GLN A 139 10.21 13.78 13.72
C GLN A 139 10.46 12.46 14.46
N GLU A 140 9.45 11.60 14.57
CA GLU A 140 9.59 10.29 15.19
C GLU A 140 10.53 9.39 14.38
N ALA A 141 10.41 9.39 13.05
CA ALA A 141 11.20 8.54 12.16
C ALA A 141 12.65 9.02 12.00
N PHE A 142 12.88 10.33 11.95
CA PHE A 142 14.13 10.93 11.46
C PHE A 142 14.66 12.09 12.33
N GLY A 143 14.02 12.40 13.46
CA GLY A 143 14.32 13.59 14.27
C GLY A 143 15.76 13.69 14.79
N GLU A 144 16.48 12.57 14.94
CA GLU A 144 17.90 12.58 15.34
C GLU A 144 18.87 12.78 14.15
N ILE A 145 18.43 12.58 12.91
CA ILE A 145 19.25 12.74 11.69
C ILE A 145 19.43 14.22 11.33
N GLY A 146 18.56 15.10 11.84
CA GLY A 146 18.64 16.55 11.62
C GLY A 146 19.82 17.26 12.29
N SER A 147 20.57 16.59 13.18
CA SER A 147 21.72 17.19 13.89
C SER A 147 23.07 16.96 13.23
N ILE A 148 23.12 16.30 12.06
CA ILE A 148 24.37 15.93 11.36
C ILE A 148 24.54 16.57 9.97
N CYS A 149 23.60 17.40 9.52
CA CYS A 149 23.74 18.18 8.30
C CYS A 149 24.11 19.64 8.60
N GLU A 150 25.30 19.86 9.16
CA GLU A 150 26.02 21.11 8.87
C GLU A 150 26.52 20.98 7.43
N ILE A 151 25.75 21.52 6.48
CA ILE A 151 26.26 21.79 5.13
C ILE A 151 27.23 22.96 5.28
N GLU A 152 28.54 22.68 5.19
CA GLU A 152 29.51 23.75 4.98
C GLU A 152 29.19 24.46 3.65
N PRO A 153 29.03 25.79 3.65
CA PRO A 153 28.81 26.53 2.43
C PRO A 153 30.08 26.51 1.57
N ILE A 154 29.91 26.25 0.27
CA ILE A 154 30.93 26.45 -0.77
C ILE A 154 31.25 27.95 -0.90
#